data_AF-A0A9E3BLE5-F1
#
_entry.id   AF-A0A9E3BLE5-F1
#
_cell.length_a   1.000
_cell.length_b   1.000
_cell.length_c   1.000
_cell.angle_alpha   90.00
_cell.angle_beta   90.00
_cell.angle_gamma   90.00
#
_symmetry.space_group_name_H-M   'P 1'
#
loop_
_entity.id
_entity.type
_entity.pdbx_description
1 polymer ?
#
loop_
_entity_poly.entity_id
_entity_poly.type
_entity_poly.pdbx_seq_one_letter_code
_entity_poly.pdbx_strand_id
1 'polypeptide(L)'
;MKSAKPDERFDSLVAQVHEWVESAVALDEGHFPSELLSDLQDLIEELKSFLDDEGGNYDRKDVTELFVTPEMAEVIERFPRVRRLMENAWGAQLTDLIEEEGGFNGFESDDDDDD
;
A
#
# COMPACT_ATOMS: atom_id res chain seq x y z
N MET A 1 29.26 6.36 1.40
CA MET A 1 28.07 7.12 1.83
C MET A 1 27.57 7.89 0.62
N LYS A 2 26.67 7.30 -0.18
CA LYS A 2 25.95 8.06 -1.20
C LYS A 2 24.86 8.80 -0.43
N SER A 3 25.09 10.08 -0.15
CA SER A 3 23.99 10.98 0.21
C SER A 3 23.11 11.07 -1.03
N ALA A 4 22.11 10.19 -1.12
CA ALA A 4 21.00 10.36 -2.04
C ALA A 4 20.46 11.76 -1.79
N LYS A 5 20.40 12.59 -2.83
CA LYS A 5 19.60 13.80 -2.71
C LYS A 5 18.18 13.35 -2.35
N PRO A 6 17.47 14.04 -1.45
CA PRO A 6 16.03 13.83 -1.33
C PRO A 6 15.46 14.09 -2.73
N ASP A 7 14.96 13.05 -3.36
CA ASP A 7 14.41 13.15 -4.70
C ASP A 7 13.03 13.76 -4.54
N GLU A 8 12.92 15.07 -4.77
CA GLU A 8 11.70 15.85 -4.51
C GLU A 8 10.46 15.24 -5.17
N ARG A 9 10.65 14.52 -6.28
CA ARG A 9 9.59 13.76 -6.96
C ARG A 9 9.14 12.55 -6.13
N PHE A 10 10.09 11.78 -5.59
CA PHE A 10 9.78 10.65 -4.72
C PHE A 10 9.14 11.13 -3.42
N ASP A 11 9.68 12.16 -2.76
CA ASP A 11 9.08 12.76 -1.56
C ASP A 11 7.64 13.22 -1.81
N SER A 12 7.35 13.80 -2.99
CA SER A 12 5.99 14.17 -3.38
C SER A 12 5.07 12.97 -3.60
N LEU A 13 5.58 11.86 -4.13
CA LEU A 13 4.80 10.63 -4.31
C LEU A 13 4.52 9.96 -2.98
N VAL A 14 5.50 9.95 -2.07
CA VAL A 14 5.33 9.48 -0.69
C VAL A 14 4.23 10.28 0.00
N ALA A 15 4.29 11.61 -0.04
CA ALA A 15 3.26 12.47 0.57
C ALA A 15 1.85 12.13 0.05
N GLN A 16 1.70 11.96 -1.27
CA GLN A 16 0.42 11.61 -1.88
C GLN A 16 -0.09 10.23 -1.44
N VAL A 17 0.79 9.23 -1.33
CA VAL A 17 0.40 7.91 -0.80
C VAL A 17 -0.08 8.03 0.65
N HIS A 18 0.62 8.77 1.50
CA HIS A 18 0.21 9.00 2.89
C HIS A 18 -1.15 9.71 2.97
N GLU A 19 -1.34 10.81 2.23
CA GLU A 19 -2.61 11.55 2.19
C GLU A 19 -3.77 10.67 1.71
N TRP A 20 -3.51 9.80 0.72
CA TRP A 20 -4.48 8.85 0.20
C TRP A 20 -4.86 7.81 1.26
N VAL A 21 -3.88 7.24 1.97
CA VAL A 21 -4.12 6.25 3.04
C VAL A 21 -4.91 6.89 4.18
N GLU A 22 -4.53 8.09 4.64
CA GLU A 22 -5.29 8.83 5.66
C GLU A 22 -6.75 9.06 5.24
N SER A 23 -6.95 9.44 3.98
CA SER A 23 -8.29 9.62 3.40
C SER A 23 -9.08 8.32 3.37
N ALA A 24 -8.44 7.20 3.02
CA ALA A 24 -9.06 5.89 2.96
C ALA A 24 -9.44 5.34 4.34
N VAL A 25 -8.58 5.52 5.35
CA VAL A 25 -8.85 5.14 6.75
C VAL A 25 -10.02 5.94 7.32
N ALA A 26 -10.09 7.23 7.00
CA ALA A 26 -11.15 8.13 7.46
C ALA A 26 -12.54 7.82 6.87
N LEU A 27 -12.64 6.94 5.88
CA LEU A 27 -13.93 6.52 5.33
C LEU A 27 -14.70 5.65 6.32
N ASP A 28 -16.00 5.91 6.46
CA ASP A 28 -16.92 5.03 7.18
C ASP A 28 -17.14 3.70 6.42
N GLU A 29 -17.30 2.60 7.17
CA GLU A 29 -17.59 1.27 6.63
C GLU A 29 -18.87 1.28 5.76
N GLY A 30 -18.73 0.94 4.48
CA GLY A 30 -19.88 0.61 3.63
C GLY A 30 -19.70 0.87 2.14
N HIS A 31 -18.98 1.91 1.73
CA HIS A 31 -18.76 2.19 0.31
C HIS A 31 -17.43 2.90 0.05
N PHE A 32 -16.53 2.22 -0.67
CA PHE A 32 -15.29 2.84 -1.14
C PHE A 32 -15.58 3.76 -2.34
N PRO A 33 -15.27 5.06 -2.29
CA PRO A 33 -15.53 5.98 -3.37
C PRO A 33 -14.72 5.59 -4.61
N SER A 34 -15.37 5.61 -5.78
CA SER A 34 -14.71 5.28 -7.05
C SER A 34 -13.60 6.27 -7.40
N GLU A 35 -13.76 7.54 -7.01
CA GLU A 35 -12.73 8.57 -7.18
C GLU A 35 -11.45 8.20 -6.45
N LEU A 36 -11.55 7.82 -5.16
CA LEU A 36 -10.40 7.40 -4.37
C LEU A 36 -9.75 6.12 -4.92
N LEU A 37 -10.54 5.23 -5.52
CA LEU A 37 -10.00 4.04 -6.19
C LEU A 37 -9.24 4.39 -7.48
N SER A 38 -9.74 5.38 -8.23
CA SER A 38 -9.05 5.93 -9.39
C SER A 38 -7.78 6.65 -9.00
N ASP A 39 -7.80 7.49 -7.96
CA ASP A 39 -6.59 8.13 -7.41
C ASP A 39 -5.51 7.10 -7.06
N LEU A 40 -5.89 5.97 -6.44
CA LEU A 40 -4.91 4.91 -6.16
C LEU A 40 -4.34 4.29 -7.44
N GLN A 41 -5.17 4.11 -8.47
CA GLN A 41 -4.71 3.59 -9.76
C GLN A 41 -3.70 4.55 -10.40
N ASP A 42 -4.03 5.84 -10.45
CA ASP A 42 -3.16 6.88 -10.98
C ASP A 42 -1.84 6.94 -10.20
N LEU A 43 -1.87 6.94 -8.86
CA LEU A 43 -0.67 6.91 -8.01
C LEU A 43 0.20 5.67 -8.26
N ILE A 44 -0.41 4.50 -8.42
CA ILE A 44 0.32 3.27 -8.75
C ILE A 44 1.01 3.39 -10.12
N GLU A 45 0.33 3.94 -11.11
CA GLU A 45 0.90 4.15 -12.45
C GLU A 45 2.04 5.16 -12.42
N GLU A 46 1.90 6.25 -11.66
CA GLU A 46 2.96 7.24 -11.45
C GLU A 46 4.18 6.65 -10.75
N LEU A 47 3.99 5.86 -9.69
CA LEU A 47 5.06 5.15 -8.99
C LEU A 47 5.78 4.15 -9.90
N LYS A 48 5.04 3.43 -10.75
CA LYS A 48 5.63 2.53 -11.76
C LYS A 48 6.41 3.30 -12.82
N SER A 49 5.87 4.41 -13.29
CA SER A 49 6.56 5.28 -14.23
C SER A 49 7.83 5.88 -13.62
N PHE A 50 7.80 6.24 -12.33
CA PHE A 50 8.97 6.71 -11.60
C PHE A 50 10.06 5.64 -11.54
N LEU A 51 9.70 4.37 -11.24
CA LEU A 51 10.65 3.25 -11.24
C LEU A 51 11.28 2.99 -12.62
N ASP A 52 10.52 3.18 -13.71
CA ASP A 52 11.02 3.01 -15.07
C ASP A 52 11.97 4.15 -15.49
N ASP A 53 11.63 5.39 -15.11
CA ASP A 53 12.37 6.62 -15.44
C ASP A 53 13.70 6.73 -14.66
N GLU A 54 13.68 6.41 -13.36
CA GLU A 54 14.83 6.52 -12.45
C GLU A 54 15.68 5.24 -12.35
N GLY A 55 15.39 4.20 -13.16
CA GLY A 55 15.80 2.78 -13.14
C GLY A 55 17.20 2.34 -12.69
N GLY A 56 17.71 2.91 -11.61
CA GLY A 56 19.03 2.73 -11.03
C GLY A 56 19.23 3.43 -9.67
N ASN A 57 18.29 4.28 -9.22
CA ASN A 57 18.37 4.95 -7.91
C ASN A 57 17.38 4.39 -6.87
N TYR A 58 16.25 3.82 -7.31
CA TYR A 58 15.22 3.22 -6.46
C TYR A 58 14.88 1.81 -6.95
N ASP A 59 14.73 0.87 -6.02
CA ASP A 59 14.23 -0.46 -6.32
C ASP A 59 12.71 -0.50 -6.13
N ARG A 60 12.07 -1.45 -6.82
CA ARG A 60 10.63 -1.74 -6.61
C ARG A 60 10.31 -1.92 -5.13
N LYS A 61 11.24 -2.50 -4.36
CA LYS A 61 11.09 -2.72 -2.92
C LYS A 61 10.87 -1.40 -2.17
N ASP A 62 11.72 -0.40 -2.40
CA ASP A 62 11.63 0.91 -1.72
C ASP A 62 10.27 1.58 -1.96
N VAL A 63 9.74 1.45 -3.17
CA VAL A 63 8.41 1.98 -3.54
C VAL A 63 7.28 1.19 -2.89
N THR A 64 7.37 -0.15 -2.90
CA THR A 64 6.32 -0.98 -2.31
C THR A 64 6.27 -0.90 -0.79
N GLU A 65 7.40 -0.63 -0.13
CA GLU A 65 7.49 -0.43 1.32
C GLU A 65 6.66 0.77 1.80
N LEU A 66 6.34 1.74 0.92
CA LEU A 66 5.45 2.87 1.25
C LEU A 66 4.03 2.42 1.63
N PHE A 67 3.59 1.29 1.08
CA PHE A 67 2.27 0.73 1.35
C PHE A 67 2.27 -0.22 2.55
N VAL A 68 3.45 -0.59 3.07
CA VAL A 68 3.59 -1.52 4.19
C VAL A 68 3.44 -0.72 5.49
N THR A 69 2.19 -0.41 5.82
CA THR A 69 1.81 0.36 7.01
C THR A 69 0.57 -0.26 7.66
N PRO A 70 0.38 -0.12 8.98
CA PRO A 70 -0.80 -0.67 9.65
C PRO A 70 -2.10 -0.01 9.15
N GLU A 71 -2.06 1.27 8.79
CA GLU A 71 -3.18 1.97 8.17
C GLU A 71 -3.57 1.35 6.82
N MET A 72 -2.59 1.01 5.97
CA MET A 72 -2.88 0.35 4.71
C MET A 72 -3.43 -1.07 4.91
N ALA A 73 -2.96 -1.78 5.94
CA ALA A 73 -3.49 -3.09 6.32
C ALA A 73 -4.99 -3.01 6.66
N GLU A 74 -5.39 -2.02 7.46
CA GLU A 74 -6.79 -1.76 7.75
C GLU A 74 -7.59 -1.47 6.46
N VAL A 75 -7.03 -0.67 5.55
CA VAL A 75 -7.69 -0.31 4.28
C VAL A 75 -7.90 -1.53 3.39
N ILE A 76 -6.90 -2.39 3.19
CA ILE A 76 -7.04 -3.57 2.30
C ILE A 76 -7.98 -4.63 2.88
N GLU A 77 -8.07 -4.71 4.20
CA GLU A 77 -9.03 -5.56 4.89
C GLU A 77 -10.47 -5.05 4.71
N ARG A 78 -10.69 -3.77 5.05
CA ARG A 78 -12.01 -3.14 4.97
C ARG A 78 -12.51 -3.03 3.53
N PHE A 79 -11.60 -2.88 2.57
CA PHE A 79 -11.91 -2.64 1.17
C PHE A 79 -11.24 -3.67 0.24
N PRO A 80 -11.88 -4.82 -0.04
CA PRO A 80 -11.30 -5.88 -0.88
C PRO A 80 -11.03 -5.46 -2.33
N ARG A 81 -11.63 -4.35 -2.80
CA ARG A 81 -11.33 -3.75 -4.11
C ARG A 81 -9.93 -3.15 -4.14
N VAL A 82 -9.50 -2.51 -3.04
CA VAL A 82 -8.16 -1.96 -2.89
C VAL A 82 -7.15 -3.10 -2.85
N ARG A 83 -7.40 -4.15 -2.06
CA ARG A 83 -6.57 -5.37 -2.04
C ARG A 83 -6.33 -5.92 -3.45
N ARG A 84 -7.40 -6.18 -4.21
CA ARG A 84 -7.30 -6.70 -5.59
C ARG A 84 -6.52 -5.78 -6.50
N LEU A 85 -6.65 -4.47 -6.34
CA LEU A 85 -5.90 -3.51 -7.13
C LEU A 85 -4.40 -3.60 -6.83
N MET A 86 -4.03 -3.66 -5.55
CA MET A 86 -2.65 -3.81 -5.09
C MET A 86 -2.04 -5.14 -5.56
N GLU A 87 -2.78 -6.25 -5.46
CA GLU A 87 -2.36 -7.56 -5.95
C GLU A 87 -2.13 -7.56 -7.47
N ASN A 88 -3.00 -6.91 -8.24
CA ASN A 88 -2.83 -6.78 -9.69
C ASN A 88 -1.64 -5.88 -10.06
N ALA A 89 -1.40 -4.84 -9.26
CA ALA A 89 -0.35 -3.87 -9.53
C ALA A 89 1.04 -4.38 -9.17
N TRP A 90 1.18 -4.99 -7.98
CA TRP A 90 2.45 -5.29 -7.33
C TRP A 90 2.58 -6.77 -6.91
N GLY A 91 1.55 -7.59 -7.12
CA GLY A 91 1.54 -9.00 -6.75
C GLY A 91 1.04 -9.26 -5.33
N ALA A 92 0.55 -10.48 -5.09
CA ALA A 92 0.02 -10.92 -3.80
C ALA A 92 1.04 -10.82 -2.65
N GLN A 93 2.32 -11.03 -2.96
CA GLN A 93 3.42 -10.87 -2.00
C GLN A 93 3.44 -9.49 -1.30
N LEU A 94 2.96 -8.43 -1.95
CA LEU A 94 2.88 -7.12 -1.30
C LEU A 94 1.75 -7.10 -0.27
N THR A 95 0.56 -7.61 -0.62
CA THR A 95 -0.55 -7.62 0.32
C THR A 95 -0.30 -8.51 1.53
N ASP A 96 0.42 -9.63 1.36
CA ASP A 96 0.88 -10.45 2.49
C ASP A 96 1.80 -9.65 3.44
N LEU A 97 2.74 -8.85 2.92
CA LEU A 97 3.62 -8.00 3.72
C LEU A 97 2.85 -6.89 4.45
N ILE A 98 1.83 -6.32 3.80
CA ILE A 98 0.97 -5.30 4.40
C ILE A 98 0.17 -5.91 5.56
N GLU A 99 -0.41 -7.10 5.36
CA GLU A 99 -1.15 -7.83 6.39
C GLU A 99 -0.25 -8.18 7.59
N GLU A 100 1.00 -8.61 7.33
CA GLU A 100 2.00 -8.90 8.37
C GLU A 100 2.37 -7.66 9.20
N GLU A 101 2.63 -6.51 8.55
CA GLU A 101 2.95 -5.25 9.25
C GLU A 101 1.75 -4.69 10.03
N GLY A 102 0.54 -4.90 9.54
CA GLY A 102 -0.69 -4.57 10.26
C GLY A 102 -0.89 -5.33 11.56
N GLY A 103 -0.01 -6.29 11.88
CA GLY A 103 -0.19 -7.20 13.01
C GLY A 103 -1.41 -8.11 12.83
N PHE A 104 -1.90 -8.23 11.60
CA PHE A 104 -3.01 -9.09 11.27
C PHE A 104 -2.46 -10.50 11.09
N ASN A 105 -2.28 -11.21 12.21
CA ASN A 105 -2.18 -12.66 12.21
C ASN A 105 -3.51 -13.19 11.68
N GLY A 106 -3.65 -13.27 10.36
CA GLY A 106 -4.83 -13.80 9.70
C GLY A 106 -5.16 -15.15 10.32
N PHE A 107 -6.28 -15.23 11.04
CA PHE A 107 -6.73 -16.47 11.67
C PHE A 107 -5.58 -17.24 12.35
N GLU A 108 -5.15 -16.80 13.52
CA GLU A 108 -5.13 -17.82 14.58
C GLU A 108 -6.60 -18.24 14.74
N SER A 109 -7.02 -19.21 13.92
CA SER A 109 -7.94 -20.22 14.41
C SER A 109 -7.23 -20.77 15.64
N ASP A 110 -7.58 -20.20 16.79
CA ASP A 110 -7.45 -20.82 18.09
C ASP A 110 -8.26 -22.13 17.99
N ASP A 111 -7.64 -23.13 17.37
CA ASP A 111 -8.00 -24.53 17.49
C ASP A 111 -7.38 -25.01 18.81
N ASP A 112 -7.78 -24.37 19.92
CA ASP A 112 -7.34 -24.71 21.28
C ASP A 112 -8.46 -24.40 22.29
N ASP A 113 -9.51 -25.21 22.26
CA ASP A 113 -10.34 -25.57 23.43
C ASP A 113 -11.07 -26.88 23.05
N ASP A 114 -10.47 -28.07 23.23
CA ASP A 114 -10.40 -28.87 24.47
C ASP A 114 -11.78 -29.43 24.91
N ASP A 115 -12.19 -30.58 24.32
CA ASP A 115 -12.75 -31.83 24.95
C ASP A 115 -13.29 -32.83 23.89
#